data_AF-A0AAN4Z2T0-F1
#
_entry.id   AF-A0AAN4Z2T0-F1
#
_cell.length_a   1.000
_cell.length_b   1.000
_cell.length_c   1.000
_cell.angle_alpha   90.00
_cell.angle_beta   90.00
_cell.angle_gamma   90.00
#
_symmetry.space_group_name_H-M   'P 1'
#
loop_
_entity.id
_entity.type
_entity.pdbx_description
1 polymer ?
#
loop_
_entity_poly.entity_id
_entity_poly.type
_entity_poly.pdbx_seq_one_letter_code
_entity_poly.pdbx_strand_id
1 'polypeptide(L)'
;VHGVRTMAHCEDGCLPSINLCIGEGSSEWFGIPHDYIYAFEELCKEKGVDYLKENVWPDAGEIMEKGIPLYRFDQKKGDFVFTAPGTLHWVQAKG
;
A
#
# COMPACT_ATOMS: atom_id res chain seq x y z
N VAL A 1 -11.95 10.07 9.99
CA VAL A 1 -11.57 11.39 9.42
C VAL A 1 -11.11 11.10 8.02
N HIS A 2 -11.86 11.62 7.05
CA HIS A 2 -11.55 11.44 5.64
C HIS A 2 -10.12 11.94 5.32
N GLY A 3 -9.37 11.15 4.56
CA GLY A 3 -8.05 11.55 4.05
C GLY A 3 -6.86 11.22 4.94
N VAL A 4 -7.06 10.60 6.12
CA VAL A 4 -5.94 10.07 6.91
C VAL A 4 -5.24 8.97 6.13
N ARG A 5 -3.91 9.06 6.03
CA ARG A 5 -3.09 8.18 5.18
C ARG A 5 -2.02 7.46 5.99
N THR A 6 -1.84 6.19 5.67
CA THR A 6 -0.62 5.43 5.96
C THR A 6 0.12 5.30 4.63
N MET A 7 1.35 5.83 4.58
CA MET A 7 2.17 5.88 3.36
C MET A 7 2.66 4.49 2.95
N ALA A 8 3.21 4.36 1.74
CA ALA A 8 3.72 3.09 1.23
C ALA A 8 4.84 2.54 2.11
N HIS A 9 4.66 1.31 2.58
CA HIS A 9 5.64 0.60 3.40
C HIS A 9 5.44 -0.91 3.31
N CYS A 10 6.47 -1.64 3.73
CA CYS A 10 6.36 -3.05 4.11
C CYS A 10 6.45 -3.11 5.64
N GLU A 11 5.78 -4.09 6.24
CA GLU A 11 5.91 -4.36 7.68
C GLU A 11 7.36 -4.66 8.06
N ASP A 12 7.72 -4.31 9.30
CA ASP A 12 9.05 -4.57 9.85
C ASP A 12 9.38 -6.06 9.79
N GLY A 13 10.58 -6.38 9.31
CA GLY A 13 11.02 -7.77 9.13
C GLY A 13 10.24 -8.55 8.06
N CYS A 14 9.49 -7.86 7.20
CA CYS A 14 8.61 -8.47 6.20
C CYS A 14 7.58 -9.42 6.80
N LEU A 15 7.17 -9.19 8.05
CA LEU A 15 6.15 -9.99 8.72
C LEU A 15 4.78 -9.79 8.06
N PRO A 16 3.86 -10.75 8.18
CA PRO A 16 2.47 -10.53 7.79
C PRO A 16 1.77 -9.61 8.80
N SER A 17 0.75 -8.88 8.37
CA SER A 17 -0.10 -8.09 9.27
C SER A 17 -1.59 -8.38 9.09
N ILE A 18 -2.35 -8.09 10.15
CA ILE A 18 -3.82 -8.15 10.16
C ILE A 18 -4.33 -6.77 10.55
N ASN A 19 -5.23 -6.22 9.74
CA ASN A 19 -5.92 -4.98 10.03
C ASN A 19 -7.44 -5.23 10.11
N LEU A 20 -8.09 -4.77 11.19
CA LEU A 20 -9.54 -4.86 11.36
C LEU A 20 -10.16 -3.46 11.29
N CYS A 21 -11.15 -3.27 10.42
CA CYS A 21 -11.87 -2.00 10.33
C CYS A 21 -13.05 -2.00 11.32
N ILE A 22 -12.91 -1.18 12.37
CA ILE A 22 -13.94 -1.02 13.41
C ILE A 22 -14.90 0.15 13.17
N GLY A 23 -14.48 1.12 12.36
CA GLY A 23 -15.22 2.36 12.13
C GLY A 23 -16.40 2.18 11.18
N GLU A 24 -17.36 3.10 11.23
CA GLU A 24 -18.47 3.16 10.24
C GLU A 24 -17.99 3.60 8.85
N GLY A 25 -16.83 4.27 8.79
CA GLY A 25 -16.16 4.62 7.54
C GLY A 25 -15.48 3.41 6.89
N SER A 26 -15.05 3.58 5.65
CA SER A 26 -14.20 2.61 4.95
C SER A 26 -12.78 3.12 4.80
N SER A 27 -11.86 2.21 4.52
CA SER A 27 -10.48 2.51 4.11
C SER A 27 -10.22 1.93 2.74
N GLU A 28 -9.60 2.71 1.87
CA GLU A 28 -9.09 2.21 0.60
C GLU A 28 -7.68 1.68 0.80
N TRP A 29 -7.45 0.46 0.36
CA TRP A 29 -6.19 -0.24 0.42
C TRP A 29 -5.58 -0.38 -0.96
N PHE A 30 -4.26 -0.31 -0.99
CA PHE A 30 -3.44 -0.57 -2.15
C PHE A 30 -2.34 -1.55 -1.77
N GLY A 31 -1.99 -2.47 -2.66
CA GLY A 31 -0.96 -3.46 -2.40
C GLY A 31 -0.23 -3.91 -3.66
N ILE A 32 1.09 -4.07 -3.54
CA ILE A 32 1.97 -4.65 -4.55
C ILE A 32 2.58 -5.94 -3.95
N PRO A 33 2.54 -7.08 -4.67
CA PRO A 33 3.18 -8.31 -4.22
C PRO A 33 4.68 -8.13 -4.01
N HIS A 34 5.23 -8.85 -3.03
CA HIS A 34 6.65 -8.80 -2.70
C HIS A 34 7.58 -9.02 -3.91
N ASP A 35 7.23 -9.94 -4.81
CA ASP A 35 8.02 -10.29 -6.00
C ASP A 35 8.29 -9.09 -6.93
N TYR A 36 7.51 -8.02 -6.82
CA TYR A 36 7.62 -6.81 -7.65
C TYR A 36 8.28 -5.63 -6.92
N ILE A 37 8.81 -5.84 -5.71
CA ILE A 37 9.37 -4.75 -4.90
C ILE A 37 10.55 -4.05 -5.61
N TYR A 38 11.38 -4.79 -6.34
CA TYR A 38 12.49 -4.22 -7.09
C TYR A 38 12.01 -3.39 -8.29
N ALA A 39 10.95 -3.83 -8.99
CA ALA A 39 10.37 -3.05 -10.08
C ALA A 39 9.78 -1.73 -9.56
N PHE A 40 9.17 -1.76 -8.37
CA PHE A 40 8.69 -0.56 -7.69
C PHE A 40 9.84 0.35 -7.23
N GLU A 41 10.92 -0.22 -6.70
CA GLU A 41 12.11 0.54 -6.31
C GLU A 41 12.73 1.27 -7.50
N GLU A 42 12.84 0.61 -8.66
CA GLU A 42 13.32 1.26 -9.89
C GLU A 42 12.40 2.40 -10.34
N LEU A 43 11.08 2.22 -10.24
CA LEU A 43 10.12 3.31 -10.48
C LEU A 43 10.35 4.49 -9.52
N CYS A 44 10.61 4.24 -8.24
CA CYS A 44 10.93 5.30 -7.28
C CYS A 44 12.26 6.01 -7.62
N LYS A 45 13.30 5.26 -8.01
CA LYS A 45 14.60 5.82 -8.43
C LYS A 45 14.48 6.70 -9.66
N GLU A 46 13.66 6.31 -10.65
CA GLU A 46 13.36 7.13 -11.84
C GLU A 46 12.74 8.49 -11.46
N LYS A 47 12.04 8.54 -10.32
CA LYS A 47 11.44 9.76 -9.76
C LYS A 47 12.35 10.48 -8.76
N GLY A 48 13.54 9.94 -8.48
CA GLY A 48 14.48 10.49 -7.50
C GLY A 48 14.01 10.38 -6.05
N VAL A 49 13.20 9.36 -5.73
CA VAL A 49 12.63 9.14 -4.40
C VAL A 49 13.16 7.82 -3.81
N ASP A 50 13.52 7.82 -2.53
CA ASP A 50 13.85 6.62 -1.78
C ASP A 50 12.67 6.20 -0.89
N TYR A 51 11.85 5.24 -1.35
CA TYR A 51 10.64 4.82 -0.65
C TYR A 51 10.90 4.19 0.73
N LEU A 52 12.13 3.76 1.03
CA LEU A 52 12.49 3.23 2.35
C LEU A 52 12.78 4.34 3.37
N LYS A 53 13.09 5.55 2.90
CA LYS A 53 13.45 6.70 3.76
C LYS A 53 12.42 7.81 3.72
N GLU A 54 11.58 7.84 2.69
CA GLU A 54 10.64 8.91 2.41
C GLU A 54 9.19 8.44 2.50
N ASN A 55 8.31 9.38 2.84
CA ASN A 55 6.87 9.15 2.82
C ASN A 55 6.35 9.24 1.39
N VAL A 56 6.07 8.09 0.78
CA VAL A 56 5.61 8.01 -0.61
C VAL A 56 4.13 7.63 -0.67
N TRP A 57 3.38 8.36 -1.50
CA TRP A 57 2.05 7.97 -1.96
C TRP A 57 2.11 7.65 -3.46
N PRO A 58 2.18 6.35 -3.84
CA PRO A 58 2.40 5.97 -5.23
C PRO A 58 1.24 6.31 -6.16
N ASP A 59 1.56 6.65 -7.42
CA ASP A 59 0.56 6.82 -8.47
C ASP A 59 0.19 5.47 -9.09
N ALA A 60 -1.09 5.13 -9.05
CA ALA A 60 -1.58 3.85 -9.54
C ALA A 60 -1.40 3.69 -11.07
N GLY A 61 -1.51 4.79 -11.83
CA GLY A 61 -1.35 4.79 -13.28
C GLY A 61 0.08 4.42 -13.67
N GLU A 62 1.07 5.10 -13.07
CA GLU A 62 2.49 4.82 -13.32
C GLU A 62 2.88 3.38 -12.93
N ILE A 63 2.36 2.87 -11.81
CA ILE A 63 2.58 1.47 -11.38
C ILE A 63 2.07 0.50 -12.46
N MET A 64 0.85 0.72 -12.94
CA MET A 64 0.24 -0.14 -13.97
C MET A 64 0.96 0.00 -15.32
N GLU A 65 1.39 1.20 -15.71
CA GLU A 65 2.17 1.45 -16.93
C GLU A 65 3.54 0.75 -16.88
N LYS A 66 4.15 0.66 -15.69
CA LYS A 66 5.38 -0.11 -15.46
C LYS A 66 5.15 -1.63 -15.48
N GLY A 67 3.90 -2.09 -15.60
CA GLY A 67 3.54 -3.51 -15.61
C GLY A 67 3.56 -4.17 -14.23
N ILE A 68 3.55 -3.37 -13.16
CA ILE A 68 3.51 -3.88 -11.78
C ILE A 68 2.04 -4.16 -11.40
N PRO A 69 1.71 -5.37 -10.90
CA PRO A 69 0.35 -5.66 -10.47
C PRO A 69 0.00 -4.86 -9.22
N LEU A 70 -1.17 -4.21 -9.26
CA LEU A 70 -1.69 -3.40 -8.17
C LEU A 70 -3.04 -3.95 -7.70
N TYR A 71 -3.10 -4.35 -6.43
CA TYR A 71 -4.35 -4.61 -5.75
C TYR A 71 -4.91 -3.30 -5.23
N ARG A 72 -6.21 -3.06 -5.44
CA ARG A 72 -6.94 -1.91 -4.90
C ARG A 72 -8.33 -2.33 -4.47
N PHE A 73 -8.70 -2.08 -3.23
CA PHE A 73 -10.01 -2.47 -2.69
C PHE A 73 -10.41 -1.62 -1.49
N ASP A 74 -11.71 -1.65 -1.16
CA ASP A 74 -12.25 -1.01 0.03
C ASP A 74 -12.40 -2.02 1.17
N GLN A 75 -11.89 -1.67 2.34
CA GLN A 75 -12.12 -2.35 3.60
C GLN A 75 -13.26 -1.64 4.35
N LYS A 76 -14.37 -2.35 4.56
CA LYS A 76 -15.55 -1.84 5.27
C LYS A 76 -15.56 -2.31 6.73
N LYS A 77 -16.48 -1.75 7.51
CA LYS A 77 -16.70 -2.16 8.90
C LYS A 77 -16.86 -3.68 9.02
N GLY A 78 -16.05 -4.29 9.88
CA GLY A 78 -16.06 -5.74 10.12
C GLY A 78 -15.17 -6.55 9.19
N ASP A 79 -14.69 -5.96 8.09
CA ASP A 79 -13.70 -6.62 7.22
C ASP A 79 -12.34 -6.64 7.92
N PHE A 80 -11.62 -7.75 7.75
CA PHE A 80 -10.19 -7.80 8.06
C PHE A 80 -9.37 -7.90 6.77
N VAL A 81 -8.22 -7.24 6.77
CA VAL A 81 -7.21 -7.33 5.73
C VAL A 81 -6.02 -8.10 6.29
N PHE A 82 -5.62 -9.15 5.60
CA PHE A 82 -4.37 -9.85 5.84
C PHE A 82 -3.36 -9.43 4.77
N THR A 83 -2.24 -8.84 5.18
CA THR A 83 -1.11 -8.58 4.30
C THR A 83 -0.14 -9.76 4.41
N ALA A 84 0.20 -10.35 3.26
CA ALA A 84 1.18 -11.44 3.23
C ALA A 84 2.59 -10.88 3.51
N PRO A 85 3.53 -11.72 3.96
CA PRO A 85 4.92 -11.31 4.20
C PRO A 85 5.50 -10.54 3.02
N GLY A 86 6.11 -9.38 3.30
CA GLY A 86 6.79 -8.58 2.27
C GLY A 86 5.87 -7.76 1.36
N THR A 87 4.56 -7.76 1.57
CA THR A 87 3.61 -6.98 0.76
C THR A 87 3.81 -5.48 0.99
N LEU A 88 4.20 -4.75 -0.05
CA LEU A 88 4.21 -3.29 -0.02
C LEU A 88 2.77 -2.78 -0.11
N HIS A 89 2.35 -1.95 0.84
CA HIS A 89 0.98 -1.47 0.89
C HIS A 89 0.87 -0.04 1.45
N TRP A 90 -0.23 0.63 1.12
CA TRP A 90 -0.60 1.95 1.63
C TRP A 90 -2.12 2.07 1.73
N VAL A 91 -2.58 2.98 2.59
CA VAL A 91 -3.99 3.03 3.01
C VAL A 91 -4.46 4.47 3.15
N GLN A 92 -5.70 4.74 2.74
CA GLN A 92 -6.38 6.02 3.00
C GLN A 92 -7.77 5.80 3.58
N ALA A 93 -8.07 6.46 4.69
CA ALA A 93 -9.43 6.53 5.23
C ALA A 93 -10.34 7.32 4.29
N LYS A 94 -11.48 6.71 3.92
CA LYS A 94 -12.56 7.34 3.14
C LYS A 94 -13.65 7.96 4.02
N GLY A 95 -13.67 7.71 5.33
CA GLY A 95 -14.61 8.27 6.33
C GLY A 95 -13.94 8.77 7.61
#